data_AF-A0A101J157-F1
#
_entry.id   AF-A0A101J157-F1
#
_cell.length_a   1.000
_cell.length_b   1.000
_cell.length_c   1.000
_cell.angle_alpha   90.00
_cell.angle_beta   90.00
_cell.angle_gamma   90.00
#
_symmetry.space_group_name_H-M   'P 1'
#
loop_
_entity.id
_entity.type
_entity.pdbx_description
1 polymer ?
#
loop_
_entity_poly.entity_id
_entity_poly.type
_entity_poly.pdbx_seq_one_letter_code
_entity_poly.pdbx_strand_id
1 'polypeptide(L)'
;MKKPCCAAEAMRRIRQIDVGGITIGLAMLDDAMHEVARMNLLKDEEIADELMKRMRIYNYIPKAAEQQYRSALLREYTHEVKR
;
A
#
# COMPACT_ATOMS: atom_id res chain seq x y z
N MET A 1 -3.80 -6.93 10.89
CA MET A 1 -2.80 -5.89 11.20
C MET A 1 -2.58 -5.77 12.67
N LYS A 2 -1.32 -5.87 13.14
CA LYS A 2 -1.02 -5.31 14.46
C LYS A 2 -1.08 -3.80 14.28
N LYS A 3 -2.20 -3.19 14.69
CA LYS A 3 -2.36 -1.74 14.65
C LYS A 3 -1.19 -1.10 15.42
N PRO A 4 -0.53 -0.07 14.86
CA PRO A 4 0.47 0.68 15.60
C PRO A 4 -0.21 1.32 16.83
N CYS A 5 0.51 1.39 17.95
CA CYS A 5 0.01 1.96 19.20
C CYS A 5 -0.25 3.47 19.07
N CYS A 6 0.48 4.14 18.17
CA CYS A 6 0.36 5.56 17.88
C CYS A 6 0.86 5.90 16.47
N ALA A 7 0.64 7.14 16.02
CA ALA A 7 1.14 7.63 14.74
C ALA A 7 2.69 7.55 14.65
N ALA A 8 3.40 7.77 15.75
CA ALA A 8 4.86 7.69 15.77
C ALA A 8 5.38 6.26 15.52
N GLU A 9 4.67 5.22 15.97
CA GLU A 9 5.03 3.84 15.63
C GLU A 9 4.80 3.56 14.14
N ALA A 10 3.69 4.05 13.56
CA ALA A 10 3.41 3.89 12.14
C ALA A 10 4.50 4.50 11.25
N MET A 11 5.03 5.68 11.64
CA MET A 11 6.11 6.36 10.90
C MET A 11 7.44 5.59 10.91
N ARG A 12 7.66 4.65 11.85
CA ARG A 12 8.87 3.81 11.83
C ARG A 12 8.82 2.72 10.75
N ARG A 13 7.66 2.53 10.11
CA ARG A 13 7.42 1.50 9.08
C ARG A 13 7.14 2.14 7.72
N ILE A 14 7.93 3.15 7.38
CA ILE A 14 7.83 3.83 6.08
C ILE A 14 8.67 3.06 5.06
N ARG A 15 8.04 2.65 3.96
CA ARG A 15 8.71 2.15 2.76
C ARG A 15 8.55 3.17 1.63
N GLN A 16 9.61 3.37 0.87
CA GLN A 16 9.57 4.25 -0.31
C GLN A 16 9.22 3.44 -1.56
N ILE A 17 8.34 3.99 -2.39
CA ILE A 17 7.99 3.44 -3.71
C ILE A 17 7.91 4.56 -4.74
N ASP A 18 8.08 4.20 -6.01
CA ASP A 18 7.81 5.11 -7.12
C ASP A 18 6.30 5.17 -7.42
N VAL A 19 5.72 6.37 -7.37
CA VAL A 19 4.33 6.65 -7.73
C VAL A 19 4.32 7.68 -8.86
N GLY A 20 4.19 7.19 -10.09
CA GLY A 20 4.11 8.07 -11.27
C GLY A 20 5.37 8.90 -11.51
N GLY A 21 6.55 8.35 -11.23
CA GLY A 21 7.84 9.03 -11.40
C GLY A 21 8.31 9.81 -10.17
N ILE A 22 7.55 9.81 -9.07
CA ILE A 22 7.89 10.49 -7.83
C ILE A 22 8.11 9.45 -6.72
N THR A 23 9.24 9.54 -6.01
CA THR A 23 9.50 8.71 -4.84
C THR A 23 8.66 9.18 -3.66
N ILE A 24 7.77 8.32 -3.17
CA ILE A 24 6.86 8.59 -2.05
C ILE A 24 7.13 7.60 -0.92
N GLY A 25 7.25 8.11 0.31
CA GLY A 25 7.26 7.30 1.52
C GLY A 25 5.84 6.96 1.98
N LEU A 26 5.55 5.67 2.14
CA LEU A 26 4.28 5.15 2.61
C LEU A 26 4.44 4.42 3.93
N ALA A 27 3.72 4.87 4.96
CA ALA A 27 3.66 4.19 6.24
C ALA A 27 2.81 2.92 6.12
N MET A 28 3.26 1.85 6.78
CA MET A 28 2.54 0.56 6.92
C MET A 28 2.34 -0.21 5.60
N LEU A 29 3.14 0.08 4.57
CA LEU A 29 2.98 -0.56 3.25
C LEU A 29 3.16 -2.08 3.31
N ASP A 30 4.26 -2.56 3.90
CA ASP A 30 4.56 -4.00 3.95
C ASP A 30 3.50 -4.77 4.76
N ASP A 31 3.03 -4.20 5.88
CA ASP A 31 1.92 -4.75 6.66
C ASP A 31 0.63 -4.89 5.82
N ALA A 32 0.32 -3.87 5.00
CA ALA A 32 -0.83 -3.90 4.11
C ALA A 32 -0.68 -4.98 3.02
N MET A 33 0.49 -5.09 2.39
CA MET A 33 0.79 -6.10 1.37
C MET A 33 0.61 -7.52 1.91
N HIS A 34 1.20 -7.82 3.07
CA HIS A 34 1.08 -9.13 3.71
C HIS A 34 -0.37 -9.52 4.05
N GLU A 35 -1.21 -8.54 4.37
CA GLU A 35 -2.61 -8.82 4.67
C GLU A 35 -3.45 -9.06 3.43
N VAL A 36 -3.25 -8.26 2.39
CA VAL A 36 -3.93 -8.48 1.12
C VAL A 36 -3.51 -9.82 0.51
N ALA A 37 -2.24 -10.21 0.65
CA ALA A 37 -1.76 -11.53 0.23
C ALA A 37 -2.50 -12.68 0.92
N ARG A 38 -2.79 -12.55 2.22
CA ARG A 38 -3.56 -13.55 2.98
C ARG A 38 -5.04 -13.62 2.60
N MET A 39 -5.57 -12.64 1.89
CA MET A 39 -6.97 -12.63 1.46
C MET A 39 -7.19 -13.49 0.20
N ASN A 40 -6.12 -13.91 -0.49
CA ASN A 40 -6.18 -14.74 -1.70
C ASN A 40 -7.13 -14.15 -2.77
N LEU A 41 -7.12 -12.82 -2.92
CA LEU A 41 -7.84 -12.13 -3.99
C LEU A 41 -7.24 -12.52 -5.35
N LEU A 42 -8.09 -12.73 -6.35
CA LEU A 42 -7.67 -13.27 -7.65
C LEU A 42 -7.57 -12.20 -8.74
N LYS A 43 -8.27 -11.07 -8.56
CA LYS A 43 -8.30 -9.99 -9.55
C LYS A 43 -7.45 -8.82 -9.11
N ASP A 44 -6.69 -8.29 -10.05
CA ASP A 44 -5.84 -7.12 -9.87
C ASP A 44 -6.63 -5.90 -9.37
N GLU A 45 -7.86 -5.71 -9.85
CA GLU A 45 -8.71 -4.61 -9.41
C GLU A 45 -9.11 -4.74 -7.93
N GLU A 46 -9.44 -5.95 -7.48
CA GLU A 46 -9.83 -6.25 -6.09
C GLU A 46 -8.63 -6.05 -5.15
N ILE A 47 -7.43 -6.48 -5.58
CA ILE A 47 -6.17 -6.27 -4.86
C ILE A 47 -5.88 -4.78 -4.73
N ALA A 48 -5.93 -4.03 -5.84
CA ALA A 48 -5.67 -2.59 -5.85
C ALA A 48 -6.68 -1.82 -4.99
N ASP A 49 -7.96 -2.20 -5.02
CA ASP A 49 -9.02 -1.60 -4.18
C ASP A 49 -8.74 -1.79 -2.69
N GLU A 50 -8.42 -3.02 -2.28
CA GLU A 50 -8.19 -3.34 -0.88
C GLU A 50 -6.88 -2.71 -0.37
N LEU A 51 -5.83 -2.67 -1.19
CA LEU A 51 -4.60 -1.92 -0.88
C LEU A 51 -4.89 -0.43 -0.69
N MET A 52 -5.59 0.20 -1.63
CA MET A 52 -5.96 1.62 -1.52
C MET A 52 -6.74 1.93 -0.25
N LYS A 53 -7.71 1.09 0.09
CA LYS A 53 -8.51 1.23 1.32
C LYS A 53 -7.64 1.21 2.58
N ARG A 54 -6.67 0.28 2.65
CA ARG A 54 -5.74 0.14 3.78
C ARG A 54 -4.75 1.30 3.85
N MET A 55 -4.18 1.70 2.72
CA MET A 55 -3.18 2.77 2.67
C MET A 55 -3.73 4.11 3.12
N ARG A 56 -5.00 4.42 2.82
CA ARG A 56 -5.69 5.65 3.25
C ARG A 56 -5.85 5.79 4.76
N ILE A 57 -5.71 4.71 5.54
CA ILE A 57 -5.81 4.77 7.01
C ILE A 57 -4.64 5.57 7.60
N TYR A 58 -3.46 5.47 7.00
CA TYR A 58 -2.21 6.04 7.54
C TYR A 58 -1.56 7.08 6.62
N ASN A 59 -2.01 7.19 5.37
CA ASN A 59 -1.39 8.03 4.36
C ASN A 59 -2.45 8.89 3.68
N TYR A 60 -2.07 10.14 3.37
CA TYR A 60 -2.88 10.99 2.50
C TYR A 60 -2.66 10.59 1.04
N ILE A 61 -3.73 10.24 0.34
CA ILE A 61 -3.70 9.96 -1.10
C ILE A 61 -4.58 11.00 -1.80
N PRO A 62 -3.99 11.94 -2.57
CA PRO A 62 -4.75 12.94 -3.31
C PRO A 62 -5.68 12.28 -4.33
N LYS A 63 -6.91 12.79 -4.44
CA LYS A 63 -7.90 12.27 -5.41
C LYS A 63 -7.37 12.27 -6.85
N ALA A 64 -6.63 13.32 -7.22
CA ALA A 64 -6.05 13.46 -8.56
C ALA A 64 -4.98 12.39 -8.88
N ALA A 65 -4.36 11.78 -7.86
CA ALA A 65 -3.28 10.81 -8.03
C ALA A 65 -3.75 9.35 -7.81
N GLU A 66 -5.04 9.11 -7.54
CA GLU A 66 -5.54 7.78 -7.15
C GLU A 66 -5.12 6.67 -8.12
N GLN A 67 -5.22 6.91 -9.42
CA GLN A 67 -4.86 5.92 -10.42
C GLN A 67 -3.35 5.60 -10.43
N GLN A 68 -2.51 6.60 -10.17
CA GLN A 68 -1.05 6.40 -10.06
C GLN A 68 -0.74 5.56 -8.83
N TYR A 69 -1.38 5.83 -7.70
CA TYR A 69 -1.24 5.03 -6.48
C TYR A 69 -1.73 3.60 -6.68
N ARG A 70 -2.90 3.39 -7.30
CA ARG A 70 -3.41 2.04 -7.62
C ARG A 70 -2.38 1.23 -8.42
N SER A 71 -1.86 1.84 -9.48
CA SER A 71 -0.90 1.20 -10.38
C SER A 71 0.41 0.89 -9.65
N ALA A 72 0.91 1.83 -8.85
CA ALA A 72 2.14 1.63 -8.06
C ALA A 72 1.95 0.53 -7.00
N LEU A 73 0.88 0.57 -6.22
CA LEU A 73 0.60 -0.43 -5.18
C LEU A 73 0.46 -1.84 -5.77
N LEU A 74 -0.26 -1.98 -6.89
CA LEU A 74 -0.40 -3.28 -7.56
C LEU A 74 0.94 -3.79 -8.12
N ARG A 75 1.78 -2.91 -8.68
CA ARG A 75 3.14 -3.25 -9.16
C ARG A 75 3.98 -3.79 -8.01
N GLU A 76 4.03 -3.07 -6.90
CA GLU A 76 4.81 -3.48 -5.72
C GLU A 76 4.28 -4.79 -5.11
N TYR A 77 2.96 -4.95 -5.01
CA TYR A 77 2.34 -6.18 -4.53
C TYR A 77 2.72 -7.39 -5.40
N THR A 78 2.64 -7.23 -6.72
CA THR A 78 3.00 -8.29 -7.67
C THR A 78 4.46 -8.69 -7.55
N HIS A 79 5.36 -7.73 -7.32
CA HIS A 79 6.77 -8.01 -7.06
C HIS A 79 7.00 -8.76 -5.75
N GLU A 80 6.21 -8.44 -4.72
CA GLU A 80 6.32 -9.03 -3.39
C GLU A 80 5.82 -10.49 -3.36
N VAL A 81 4.72 -10.80 -4.05
CA VAL A 81 4.14 -12.16 -4.11
C VAL A 81 4.91 -13.08 -5.06
N LYS A 82 5.60 -12.54 -6.07
CA LYS A 82 6.46 -13.34 -6.98
C LYS A 82 7.79 -13.74 -6.36
N ARG A 83 8.13 -13.20 -5.19
CA ARG A 83 9.41 -13.41 -4.51
C ARG A 83 9.34 -14.60 -3.55
#